data_AF-A0A1A7KL04-F1
#
_entry.id   AF-A0A1A7KL04-F1
#
_cell.length_a   1.000
_cell.length_b   1.000
_cell.length_c   1.000
_cell.angle_alpha   90.00
_cell.angle_beta   90.00
_cell.angle_gamma   90.00
#
_symmetry.space_group_name_H-M   'P 1'
#
loop_
_entity.id
_entity.type
_entity.pdbx_description
1 polymer ?
#
loop_
_entity_poly.entity_id
_entity_poly.type
_entity_poly.pdbx_seq_one_letter_code
_entity_poly.pdbx_strand_id
1 'polypeptide(L)'
;MDLTIDEIRNSALNCDFNISRLKIIIDGVNNAIKNLYNEELAIDWWESLDEKKEYEAICRLAILAFENYIESTINSFSEEYLSKFDNPNLNIDLIIVLANLITSKTDNHDESLRKFNLDINNYPIYNGIILLNKDKNLNEIIDILIKWRIDLIHFVYPQ
;
A
#
# COMPACT_ATOMS: atom_id res chain seq x y z
N MET A 1 -28.73 -14.33 -19.28
CA MET A 1 -28.96 -14.98 -17.98
C MET A 1 -28.12 -14.18 -17.03
N ASP A 2 -28.77 -13.34 -16.22
CA ASP A 2 -28.05 -12.42 -15.34
C ASP A 2 -27.56 -13.20 -14.12
N LEU A 3 -26.32 -12.93 -13.71
CA LEU A 3 -25.74 -13.56 -12.53
C LEU A 3 -26.47 -13.07 -11.28
N THR A 4 -26.65 -13.97 -10.31
CA THR A 4 -27.12 -13.60 -8.98
C THR A 4 -26.06 -12.79 -8.23
N ILE A 5 -26.49 -12.00 -7.24
CA ILE A 5 -25.57 -11.22 -6.39
C ILE A 5 -24.54 -12.15 -5.70
N ASP A 6 -24.96 -13.34 -5.28
CA ASP A 6 -24.07 -14.34 -4.67
C ASP A 6 -23.02 -14.87 -5.65
N GLU A 7 -23.38 -15.12 -6.91
CA GLU A 7 -22.43 -15.52 -7.96
C GLU A 7 -21.43 -14.40 -8.27
N ILE A 8 -21.90 -13.15 -8.33
CA ILE A 8 -21.04 -11.97 -8.53
C ILE A 8 -20.07 -11.81 -7.35
N ARG A 9 -20.56 -11.91 -6.11
CA ARG A 9 -19.74 -11.83 -4.89
C ARG A 9 -18.69 -12.92 -4.87
N ASN A 10 -19.08 -14.18 -5.13
CA ASN A 10 -18.16 -15.31 -5.14
C ASN A 10 -17.09 -15.16 -6.23
N SER A 11 -17.46 -14.68 -7.41
CA SER A 11 -16.49 -14.37 -8.46
C SER A 11 -15.54 -13.26 -8.02
N ALA A 12 -16.04 -12.16 -7.45
CA ALA A 12 -15.22 -11.06 -6.98
C ALA A 12 -14.25 -11.49 -5.87
N LEU A 13 -14.67 -12.31 -4.92
CA LEU A 13 -13.81 -12.79 -3.83
C LEU A 13 -12.67 -13.68 -4.34
N ASN A 14 -12.92 -14.51 -5.36
CA ASN A 14 -11.97 -15.53 -5.81
C ASN A 14 -11.10 -15.10 -7.01
N CYS A 15 -11.53 -14.11 -7.78
CA CYS A 15 -10.81 -13.64 -8.97
C CYS A 15 -10.20 -12.25 -8.74
N ASP A 16 -8.93 -12.23 -8.33
CA ASP A 16 -8.13 -11.01 -8.27
C ASP A 16 -6.80 -11.22 -8.99
N PHE A 17 -6.66 -10.64 -10.18
CA PHE A 17 -5.40 -10.69 -10.92
C PHE A 17 -4.44 -9.57 -10.49
N ASN A 18 -4.95 -8.49 -9.91
CA ASN A 18 -4.15 -7.35 -9.49
C ASN A 18 -3.35 -7.69 -8.23
N ILE A 19 -3.91 -8.52 -7.32
CA ILE A 19 -3.17 -8.99 -6.14
C ILE A 19 -1.97 -9.85 -6.52
N SER A 20 -2.09 -10.67 -7.56
CA SER A 20 -0.98 -11.50 -8.05
C SER A 20 0.16 -10.63 -8.58
N ARG A 21 -0.18 -9.59 -9.36
CA ARG A 21 0.81 -8.61 -9.85
C ARG A 21 1.46 -7.84 -8.70
N LEU A 22 0.67 -7.43 -7.71
CA LEU A 22 1.18 -6.75 -6.52
C LEU A 22 2.19 -7.63 -5.78
N LYS A 23 1.88 -8.90 -5.54
CA LYS A 23 2.80 -9.85 -4.89
C LYS A 23 4.14 -9.96 -5.60
N ILE A 24 4.14 -10.06 -6.93
CA ILE A 24 5.38 -10.11 -7.74
C ILE A 24 6.22 -8.85 -7.55
N ILE A 25 5.59 -7.67 -7.54
CA ILE A 25 6.30 -6.40 -7.33
C ILE A 25 6.91 -6.37 -5.92
N ILE A 26 6.14 -6.74 -4.91
CA ILE A 26 6.59 -6.73 -3.52
C ILE A 26 7.70 -7.76 -3.26
N ASP A 27 7.66 -8.93 -3.91
CA ASP A 27 8.77 -9.88 -3.87
C ASP A 27 10.05 -9.28 -4.46
N GLY A 28 9.95 -8.55 -5.57
CA GLY A 28 11.07 -7.80 -6.15
C GLY A 28 11.62 -6.74 -5.19
N VAL A 29 10.74 -5.98 -4.54
CA VAL A 29 11.13 -4.96 -3.54
C VAL A 29 11.80 -5.60 -2.32
N ASN A 30 11.25 -6.69 -1.79
CA ASN A 30 11.85 -7.42 -0.67
C ASN A 30 13.26 -7.92 -1.01
N ASN A 31 13.48 -8.38 -2.24
CA ASN A 31 14.81 -8.78 -2.70
C ASN A 31 15.78 -7.60 -2.77
N ALA A 32 15.32 -6.42 -3.22
CA ALA A 32 16.14 -5.20 -3.22
C ALA A 32 16.50 -4.76 -1.79
N ILE A 33 15.55 -4.79 -0.85
CA ILE A 33 15.82 -4.51 0.57
C ILE A 33 16.84 -5.51 1.13
N LYS A 34 16.69 -6.80 0.81
CA LYS A 34 17.64 -7.84 1.22
C LYS A 34 19.04 -7.59 0.66
N ASN A 35 19.15 -7.10 -0.57
CA ASN A 35 20.42 -6.72 -1.19
C ASN A 35 21.08 -5.56 -0.45
N LEU A 36 20.33 -4.50 -0.16
CA LEU A 36 20.79 -3.34 0.60
C LEU A 36 21.45 -3.77 1.93
N TYR A 37 20.77 -4.63 2.69
CA TYR A 37 21.27 -5.06 4.00
C TYR A 37 22.43 -6.05 3.93
N ASN A 38 22.44 -6.99 2.99
CA ASN A 38 23.42 -8.06 2.96
C ASN A 38 24.68 -7.73 2.16
N GLU A 39 24.59 -6.80 1.20
CA GLU A 39 25.68 -6.48 0.30
C GLU A 39 26.15 -5.03 0.49
N GLU A 40 25.26 -4.06 0.31
CA GLU A 40 25.64 -2.65 0.26
C GLU A 40 26.08 -2.12 1.64
N LEU A 41 25.22 -2.25 2.66
CA LEU A 41 25.53 -1.82 4.03
C LEU A 41 26.61 -2.68 4.69
N ALA A 42 26.75 -3.94 4.28
CA ALA A 42 27.80 -4.83 4.79
C ALA A 42 29.21 -4.39 4.35
N ILE A 43 29.32 -3.63 3.26
CA ILE A 43 30.58 -3.17 2.67
C ILE A 43 30.81 -1.66 2.93
N ASP A 44 29.84 -0.95 3.51
CA ASP A 44 29.95 0.48 3.86
C ASP A 44 30.84 0.71 5.10
N TRP A 45 32.14 0.48 4.95
CA TRP A 45 33.12 0.64 6.02
C TRP A 45 33.27 2.09 6.49
N TRP A 46 32.74 3.05 5.73
CA TRP A 46 32.84 4.49 6.01
C TRP A 46 31.56 5.06 6.61
N GLU A 47 30.53 4.22 6.86
CA GLU A 47 29.19 4.65 7.35
C GLU A 47 28.64 5.84 6.53
N SER A 48 28.94 5.84 5.23
CA SER A 48 28.56 6.91 4.33
C SER A 48 27.13 6.77 3.81
N LEU A 49 26.55 5.56 3.91
CA LEU A 49 25.18 5.26 3.53
C LEU A 49 24.23 5.50 4.70
N ASP A 50 23.28 6.40 4.45
CA ASP A 50 22.12 6.57 5.29
C ASP A 50 21.13 5.43 5.02
N GLU A 51 21.20 4.38 5.84
CA GLU A 51 20.32 3.19 5.74
C GLU A 51 18.85 3.57 5.54
N LYS A 52 18.35 4.53 6.32
CA LYS A 52 16.93 4.89 6.28
C LYS A 52 16.56 5.54 4.95
N LYS A 53 17.45 6.37 4.42
CA LYS A 53 17.27 7.01 3.12
C LYS A 53 17.25 6.00 1.98
N GLU A 54 18.18 5.05 1.99
CA GLU A 54 18.25 4.02 0.94
C GLU A 54 17.05 3.06 1.04
N TYR A 55 16.70 2.64 2.25
CA TYR A 55 15.49 1.85 2.49
C TYR A 55 14.22 2.56 2.00
N GLU A 56 14.09 3.86 2.30
CA GLU A 56 13.00 4.70 1.83
C GLU A 56 12.95 4.77 0.30
N ALA A 57 14.09 4.97 -0.35
CA ALA A 57 14.17 5.00 -1.81
C ALA A 57 13.63 3.71 -2.45
N ILE A 58 13.97 2.55 -1.88
CA ILE A 58 13.46 1.25 -2.33
C ILE A 58 11.96 1.13 -2.04
N CYS A 59 11.51 1.48 -0.83
CA CYS A 59 10.12 1.33 -0.39
C CYS A 59 9.13 2.25 -1.11
N ARG A 60 9.59 3.33 -1.75
CA ARG A 60 8.74 4.15 -2.63
C ARG A 60 8.03 3.30 -3.69
N LEU A 61 8.72 2.30 -4.25
CA LEU A 61 8.11 1.39 -5.24
C LEU A 61 6.98 0.55 -4.63
N ALA A 62 7.14 0.07 -3.40
CA ALA A 62 6.10 -0.69 -2.71
C ALA A 62 4.86 0.19 -2.46
N ILE A 63 5.04 1.41 -1.96
CA ILE A 63 3.93 2.34 -1.72
C ILE A 63 3.14 2.62 -3.00
N LEU A 64 3.82 2.91 -4.11
CA LEU A 64 3.15 3.13 -5.40
C LEU A 64 2.43 1.87 -5.90
N ALA A 65 3.00 0.68 -5.68
CA ALA A 65 2.34 -0.57 -6.04
C ALA A 65 1.07 -0.80 -5.21
N PHE A 66 1.09 -0.45 -3.92
CA PHE A 66 -0.08 -0.49 -3.05
C PHE A 66 -1.15 0.52 -3.49
N GLU A 67 -0.79 1.78 -3.78
CA GLU A 67 -1.70 2.80 -4.32
C GLU A 67 -2.39 2.29 -5.59
N ASN A 68 -1.60 1.80 -6.55
CA ASN A 68 -2.14 1.29 -7.81
C ASN A 68 -3.09 0.09 -7.61
N TYR A 69 -2.82 -0.78 -6.63
CA TYR A 69 -3.75 -1.85 -6.29
C TYR A 69 -5.07 -1.32 -5.70
N ILE A 70 -4.98 -0.33 -4.80
CA ILE A 70 -6.15 0.35 -4.22
C ILE A 70 -6.98 1.00 -5.33
N GLU A 71 -6.37 1.82 -6.18
CA GLU A 71 -7.04 2.49 -7.30
C GLU A 71 -7.67 1.49 -8.27
N SER A 72 -6.94 0.44 -8.66
CA SER A 72 -7.46 -0.61 -9.54
C SER A 72 -8.64 -1.37 -8.92
N THR A 73 -8.62 -1.55 -7.60
CA THR A 73 -9.72 -2.19 -6.85
C THR A 73 -10.94 -1.28 -6.85
N ILE A 74 -10.79 0.00 -6.51
CA ILE A 74 -11.88 0.99 -6.50
C ILE A 74 -12.49 1.11 -7.90
N ASN A 75 -11.67 1.27 -8.94
CA ASN A 75 -12.12 1.42 -10.34
C ASN A 75 -12.87 0.19 -10.88
N SER A 76 -12.78 -0.97 -10.20
CA SER A 76 -13.54 -2.16 -10.58
C SER A 76 -15.01 -2.13 -10.11
N PHE A 77 -15.37 -1.18 -9.24
CA PHE A 77 -16.73 -0.96 -8.74
C PHE A 77 -17.33 0.33 -9.32
N SER A 78 -18.67 0.43 -9.34
CA SER A 78 -19.31 1.67 -9.79
C SER A 78 -19.22 2.77 -8.73
N GLU A 79 -19.11 4.02 -9.17
CA GLU A 79 -19.07 5.21 -8.29
C GLU A 79 -20.27 5.28 -7.32
N GLU A 80 -21.45 4.80 -7.76
CA GLU A 80 -22.64 4.80 -6.91
C GLU A 80 -22.45 3.91 -5.66
N TYR A 81 -21.85 2.73 -5.81
CA TYR A 81 -21.59 1.85 -4.68
C TYR A 81 -20.48 2.37 -3.78
N LEU A 82 -19.43 2.96 -4.36
CA LEU A 82 -18.31 3.54 -3.63
C LEU A 82 -18.73 4.76 -2.79
N SER A 83 -19.63 5.60 -3.31
CA SER A 83 -20.13 6.79 -2.59
C SER A 83 -20.83 6.46 -1.26
N LYS A 84 -21.30 5.22 -1.11
CA LYS A 84 -21.97 4.71 0.09
C LYS A 84 -20.98 4.00 1.03
N PHE A 85 -19.79 3.64 0.56
CA PHE A 85 -18.77 2.94 1.34
C PHE A 85 -18.01 3.92 2.23
N ASP A 86 -18.58 4.19 3.40
CA ASP A 86 -17.92 4.96 4.47
C ASP A 86 -17.22 3.99 5.43
N ASN A 87 -16.09 3.43 5.00
CA ASN A 87 -15.22 2.62 5.85
C ASN A 87 -13.83 3.24 5.94
N PRO A 88 -13.58 4.11 6.94
CA PRO A 88 -12.29 4.75 7.12
C PRO A 88 -11.26 3.70 7.55
N ASN A 89 -10.48 3.21 6.59
CA ASN A 89 -9.33 2.36 6.87
C ASN A 89 -8.06 3.20 6.92
N LEU A 90 -7.60 3.49 8.15
CA LEU A 90 -6.42 4.32 8.40
C LEU A 90 -5.16 3.83 7.68
N ASN A 91 -5.02 2.53 7.43
CA ASN A 91 -3.87 2.00 6.70
C ASN A 91 -3.96 2.31 5.20
N ILE A 92 -5.17 2.25 4.62
CA ILE A 92 -5.40 2.64 3.22
C ILE A 92 -5.17 4.13 3.05
N ASP A 93 -5.72 4.95 3.96
CA ASP A 93 -5.48 6.39 3.98
C ASP A 93 -3.97 6.70 4.06
N LEU A 94 -3.24 6.02 4.94
CA LEU A 94 -1.81 6.21 5.09
C LEU A 94 -1.06 5.86 3.80
N ILE A 95 -1.38 4.73 3.15
CA ILE A 95 -0.77 4.37 1.86
C ILE A 95 -1.02 5.46 0.81
N ILE A 96 -2.24 5.98 0.71
CA ILE A 96 -2.58 7.06 -0.23
C ILE A 96 -1.81 8.34 0.09
N VAL A 97 -1.71 8.72 1.37
CA VAL A 97 -0.93 9.90 1.79
C VAL A 97 0.55 9.76 1.44
N LEU A 98 1.14 8.59 1.70
CA LEU A 98 2.54 8.31 1.34
C LEU A 98 2.75 8.30 -0.19
N ALA A 99 1.79 7.77 -0.96
CA ALA A 99 1.87 7.76 -2.43
C ALA A 99 1.75 9.17 -3.02
N ASN A 100 0.85 9.99 -2.48
CA ASN A 100 0.73 11.40 -2.85
C ASN A 100 2.02 12.18 -2.55
N LEU A 101 2.68 11.89 -1.42
CA LEU A 101 3.99 12.46 -1.09
C LEU A 101 5.05 12.09 -2.15
N ILE A 102 5.04 10.86 -2.67
CA ILE A 102 6.01 10.40 -3.68
C ILE A 102 5.76 11.08 -5.04
N THR A 103 4.48 11.20 -5.43
CA THR A 103 4.06 11.70 -6.74
C THR A 103 3.89 13.21 -6.81
N SER A 104 4.06 13.91 -5.69
CA SER A 104 3.86 15.36 -5.57
C SER A 104 2.47 15.82 -6.04
N LYS A 105 1.44 14.97 -5.93
CA LYS A 105 0.07 15.26 -6.38
C LYS A 105 -0.65 16.34 -5.54
N THR A 106 -0.10 16.74 -4.39
CA THR A 106 -0.76 17.66 -3.45
C THR A 106 0.22 18.70 -2.88
N ASP A 107 -0.09 19.98 -2.95
CA ASP A 107 0.78 21.04 -2.38
C ASP A 107 0.84 21.04 -0.84
N ASN A 108 -0.08 20.34 -0.15
CA ASN A 108 -0.27 20.39 1.30
C ASN A 108 0.10 19.07 2.00
N HIS A 109 1.30 18.56 1.73
CA HIS A 109 1.79 17.29 2.29
C HIS A 109 1.90 17.30 3.82
N ASP A 110 2.28 18.43 4.43
CA ASP A 110 2.51 18.53 5.88
C ASP A 110 1.26 18.26 6.72
N GLU A 111 0.10 18.77 6.30
CA GLU A 111 -1.15 18.54 7.03
C GLU A 111 -1.58 17.07 6.96
N SER A 112 -1.43 16.46 5.79
CA SER A 112 -1.76 15.05 5.56
C SER A 112 -0.86 14.10 6.35
N LEU A 113 0.44 14.39 6.42
CA LEU A 113 1.42 13.62 7.20
C LEU A 113 1.19 13.76 8.72
N ARG A 114 0.83 14.96 9.19
CA ARG A 114 0.55 15.22 10.61
C ARG A 114 -0.62 14.38 11.16
N LYS A 115 -1.62 14.04 10.34
CA LYS A 115 -2.70 13.11 10.73
C LYS A 115 -2.16 11.78 11.25
N PHE A 116 -0.98 11.36 10.78
CA PHE A 116 -0.31 10.12 11.15
C PHE A 116 0.93 10.33 12.02
N ASN A 117 1.15 11.55 12.54
CA ASN A 117 2.37 11.93 13.26
C ASN A 117 3.67 11.70 12.45
N LEU A 118 3.62 11.89 11.12
CA LEU A 118 4.79 11.84 10.26
C LEU A 118 5.36 13.24 10.00
N ASP A 119 6.68 13.31 9.81
CA ASP A 119 7.41 14.53 9.47
C ASP A 119 8.09 14.35 8.12
N ILE A 120 7.86 15.30 7.20
CA ILE A 120 8.41 15.29 5.84
C ILE A 120 9.93 15.29 5.82
N ASN A 121 10.58 15.86 6.84
CA ASN A 121 12.04 15.98 6.92
C ASN A 121 12.72 14.81 7.64
N ASN A 122 11.94 13.82 8.09
CA ASN A 122 12.44 12.71 8.89
C ASN A 122 11.93 11.37 8.33
N TYR A 123 12.46 10.98 7.18
CA TYR A 123 12.20 9.69 6.51
C TYR A 123 10.71 9.27 6.54
N PRO A 124 9.82 10.07 5.94
CA PRO A 124 8.39 9.88 6.05
C PRO A 124 7.91 8.53 5.49
N ILE A 125 8.54 8.00 4.43
CA ILE A 125 8.17 6.70 3.88
C ILE A 125 8.65 5.58 4.79
N TYR A 126 9.89 5.66 5.29
CA TYR A 126 10.42 4.68 6.25
C TYR A 126 9.51 4.58 7.49
N ASN A 127 9.17 5.71 8.09
CA ASN A 127 8.31 5.77 9.25
C ASN A 127 6.85 5.37 8.92
N GLY A 128 6.37 5.73 7.73
CA GLY A 128 5.07 5.29 7.22
C GLY A 128 4.96 3.77 7.10
N ILE A 129 6.00 3.09 6.60
CA ILE A 129 6.06 1.63 6.56
C ILE A 129 6.02 1.03 7.97
N ILE A 130 6.73 1.62 8.94
CA ILE A 130 6.70 1.16 10.35
C ILE A 130 5.29 1.31 10.95
N LEU A 131 4.57 2.38 10.61
CA LEU A 131 3.19 2.58 11.05
C LEU A 131 2.24 1.52 10.45
N LEU A 132 2.45 1.15 9.18
CA LEU A 132 1.67 0.08 8.52
C LEU A 132 2.01 -1.30 9.09
N ASN A 133 3.28 -1.56 9.35
CA ASN A 133 3.77 -2.81 9.92
C ASN A 133 5.09 -2.57 10.68
N LYS A 134 5.09 -2.83 11.99
CA LYS A 134 6.27 -2.58 12.86
C LYS A 134 7.51 -3.38 12.45
N ASP A 135 7.31 -4.57 11.90
CA ASP A 135 8.38 -5.45 11.44
C ASP A 135 8.83 -5.11 10.02
N LYS A 136 8.24 -4.06 9.41
CA LYS A 136 8.49 -3.61 8.04
C LYS A 136 8.21 -4.70 7.01
N ASN A 137 7.35 -5.66 7.35
CA ASN A 137 7.00 -6.78 6.49
C ASN A 137 5.99 -6.34 5.43
N LEU A 138 6.48 -6.07 4.22
CA LEU A 138 5.65 -5.64 3.09
C LEU A 138 4.58 -6.66 2.71
N ASN A 139 4.80 -7.95 2.96
CA ASN A 139 3.81 -9.00 2.69
C ASN A 139 2.61 -8.91 3.64
N GLU A 140 2.84 -8.53 4.90
CA GLU A 140 1.73 -8.32 5.85
C GLU A 140 0.90 -7.09 5.48
N ILE A 141 1.49 -6.10 4.81
CA ILE A 141 0.74 -4.95 4.26
C ILE A 141 -0.18 -5.42 3.12
N ILE A 142 0.24 -6.40 2.31
CA ILE A 142 -0.64 -7.02 1.30
C ILE A 142 -1.86 -7.65 1.98
N ASP A 143 -1.69 -8.32 3.12
CA ASP A 143 -2.82 -8.92 3.84
C ASP A 143 -3.82 -7.87 4.36
N ILE A 144 -3.34 -6.68 4.74
CA ILE A 144 -4.22 -5.54 5.08
C ILE A 144 -5.05 -5.13 3.86
N LEU A 145 -4.44 -5.04 2.68
CA LEU A 145 -5.12 -4.69 1.43
C LEU A 145 -6.15 -5.75 1.02
N ILE A 146 -5.84 -7.03 1.17
CA ILE A 146 -6.77 -8.14 0.87
C ILE A 146 -7.98 -8.08 1.80
N LYS A 147 -7.78 -7.88 3.10
CA LYS A 147 -8.87 -7.75 4.07
C LYS A 147 -9.77 -6.58 3.73
N TRP A 148 -9.18 -5.41 3.46
CA TRP A 148 -9.93 -4.23 3.04
C TRP A 148 -10.74 -4.48 1.77
N ARG A 149 -10.18 -5.15 0.76
CA ARG A 149 -10.91 -5.51 -0.46
C ARG A 149 -12.08 -6.46 -0.17
N ILE A 150 -11.90 -7.44 0.70
CA ILE A 150 -12.98 -8.36 1.10
C ILE A 150 -14.11 -7.58 1.76
N ASP A 151 -13.79 -6.68 2.70
CA ASP A 151 -14.78 -5.82 3.37
C ASP A 151 -15.54 -4.96 2.35
N LEU A 152 -14.83 -4.39 1.37
CA LEU A 152 -15.42 -3.64 0.27
C LEU A 152 -16.39 -4.49 -0.56
N ILE A 153 -16.00 -5.72 -0.93
CA ILE A 153 -16.85 -6.63 -1.71
C ILE A 153 -18.12 -7.00 -0.94
N HIS A 154 -18.00 -7.29 0.36
CA HIS A 154 -19.16 -7.59 1.20
C HIS A 154 -20.10 -6.40 1.35
N PHE A 155 -19.57 -5.19 1.35
CA PHE A 155 -20.38 -3.98 1.36
C PHE A 155 -21.13 -3.76 0.05
N VAL A 156 -20.44 -3.89 -1.09
CA VAL A 156 -21.02 -3.65 -2.42
C VAL A 156 -22.05 -4.72 -2.79
N TYR A 157 -21.81 -5.97 -2.37
CA TYR A 157 -22.69 -7.10 -2.62
C TYR A 157 -23.15 -7.71 -1.29
N PRO A 158 -24.13 -7.13 -0.58
CA PRO A 158 -24.63 -7.66 0.69
C PRO A 158 -25.41 -8.96 0.52
N GLN A 159 -25.42 -9.81 1.56
CA GLN A 159 -26.18 -11.08 1.60
C GLN A 159 -27.68 -10.86 1.48
#